data_AF-A0A942DIE2-F1
#
_entry.id   AF-A0A942DIE2-F1
#
_cell.length_a   1.000
_cell.length_b   1.000
_cell.length_c   1.000
_cell.angle_alpha   90.00
_cell.angle_beta   90.00
_cell.angle_gamma   90.00
#
_symmetry.space_group_name_H-M   'P 1'
#
loop_
_entity.id
_entity.type
_entity.pdbx_description
1 polymer ?
#
loop_
_entity_poly.entity_id
_entity_poly.type
_entity_poly.pdbx_seq_one_letter_code
_entity_poly.pdbx_strand_id
1 'polypeptide(L)'
;MQFEQIDNAEPRSFGRVQDLTNQANLSRSIHDLYKPICNYRSDMPSSLDFGSGTDLYDSNYTDTMKPSVKVSPKVEQTREQPELIAQGIDFPNVVEIYKNEFEHKYRGRELATIEKDIPKEKWNIAYQAFPELKQLGEKTAVMLMKAIIANELDHYGGEDVTQDAVASTGHGGGLHGRSIGYGQISPDGVRNMAKQFDWEVAHHQRAVNPLAKYEKMNDDKLAQELANPANTPLFVAAHIALDLKNLNRHARELQVTPAALGYWYNADMVYAKLDKKHEHLMTKKEAKAKHIQYDPALPTDIVLQKSEHAANIRKWLEQVN
;
A
#
# COMPACT_ATOMS: atom_id res chain seq x y z
N MET A 1 2.49 25.89 76.46
CA MET A 1 2.13 27.24 75.99
C MET A 1 2.04 27.15 74.48
N GLN A 2 1.03 27.62 73.76
CA GLN A 2 -0.36 27.99 74.02
C GLN A 2 -0.94 28.13 72.59
N PHE A 3 -2.21 27.78 72.39
CA PHE A 3 -2.95 27.95 71.14
C PHE A 3 -3.09 29.43 70.76
N GLU A 4 -3.24 29.73 69.47
CA GLU A 4 -4.17 30.77 69.03
C GLU A 4 -4.69 30.51 67.60
N GLN A 5 -5.97 30.14 67.53
CA GLN A 5 -6.87 30.39 66.40
C GLN A 5 -7.38 31.83 66.50
N ILE A 6 -7.57 32.51 65.37
CA ILE A 6 -8.55 33.59 65.25
C ILE A 6 -9.31 33.40 63.94
N ASP A 7 -10.59 33.02 64.08
CA ASP A 7 -11.67 33.22 63.11
C ASP A 7 -12.12 34.69 63.13
N ASN A 8 -12.64 35.20 62.01
CA ASN A 8 -13.76 36.18 61.88
C ASN A 8 -13.93 36.50 60.39
N ALA A 9 -14.95 35.97 59.69
CA ALA A 9 -16.37 36.38 59.69
C ALA A 9 -16.66 37.70 58.92
N GLU A 10 -17.47 37.52 57.86
CA GLU A 10 -18.22 38.41 56.92
C GLU A 10 -18.86 39.70 57.54
N PRO A 11 -19.52 40.69 56.82
CA PRO A 11 -20.39 40.54 55.62
C PRO A 11 -20.72 41.75 54.66
N ARG A 12 -21.44 41.43 53.55
CA ARG A 12 -22.44 42.26 52.76
C ARG A 12 -21.91 43.50 51.99
N SER A 13 -22.43 43.95 50.82
CA SER A 13 -23.75 43.84 50.19
C SER A 13 -23.77 44.18 48.66
N PHE A 14 -24.47 43.34 47.89
CA PHE A 14 -25.59 43.68 46.98
C PHE A 14 -25.71 45.06 46.30
N GLY A 15 -25.77 45.03 44.96
CA GLY A 15 -26.46 45.98 44.09
C GLY A 15 -27.08 45.26 42.88
N ARG A 16 -28.39 45.41 42.69
CA ARG A 16 -29.31 44.73 41.72
C ARG A 16 -29.25 45.36 40.31
N VAL A 17 -29.29 44.60 39.19
CA VAL A 17 -30.42 44.08 38.34
C VAL A 17 -31.12 45.10 37.41
N GLN A 18 -31.36 44.64 36.14
CA GLN A 18 -32.22 45.08 35.01
C GLN A 18 -31.43 45.78 33.88
N ASP A 19 -31.38 45.33 32.61
CA ASP A 19 -32.36 44.65 31.71
C ASP A 19 -31.81 43.32 31.13
N LEU A 20 -32.50 42.20 30.88
CA LEU A 20 -33.85 41.86 30.37
C LEU A 20 -34.19 42.37 28.96
N THR A 21 -33.57 41.78 27.93
CA THR A 21 -34.26 41.32 26.70
C THR A 21 -33.38 40.39 25.88
N ASN A 22 -33.51 39.07 26.10
CA ASN A 22 -33.78 38.09 25.03
C ASN A 22 -33.85 36.69 25.64
N GLN A 23 -35.05 36.40 26.15
CA GLN A 23 -35.56 35.05 26.28
C GLN A 23 -35.74 34.46 24.88
N ALA A 24 -34.78 33.64 24.46
CA ALA A 24 -35.02 32.55 23.53
C ALA A 24 -33.87 31.54 23.71
N ASN A 25 -34.23 30.29 24.01
CA ASN A 25 -33.40 29.07 23.99
C ASN A 25 -33.04 28.40 25.32
N LEU A 26 -33.80 28.66 26.40
CA LEU A 26 -34.04 27.63 27.42
C LEU A 26 -35.09 26.63 26.90
N SER A 27 -34.71 25.81 25.91
CA SER A 27 -35.35 24.55 25.51
C SER A 27 -34.57 23.90 24.35
N ARG A 28 -33.49 23.19 24.67
CA ARG A 28 -32.89 22.11 23.87
C ARG A 28 -32.23 21.13 24.85
N SER A 29 -33.00 20.42 25.67
CA SER A 29 -33.49 19.06 25.38
C SER A 29 -32.41 18.18 24.74
N ILE A 30 -31.77 17.32 25.55
CA ILE A 30 -31.42 15.88 25.39
C ILE A 30 -30.87 15.36 24.02
N HIS A 31 -30.78 16.18 22.98
CA HIS A 31 -30.24 15.88 21.65
C HIS A 31 -28.75 16.22 21.50
N ASP A 32 -28.16 17.00 22.41
CA ASP A 32 -26.72 17.28 22.37
C ASP A 32 -25.85 16.18 23.01
N LEU A 33 -26.46 15.18 23.66
CA LEU A 33 -25.77 13.97 24.17
C LEU A 33 -25.74 12.80 23.17
N TYR A 34 -26.48 12.91 22.06
CA TYR A 34 -26.46 11.97 20.94
C TYR A 34 -26.25 12.71 19.62
N LYS A 35 -25.13 13.45 19.50
CA LYS A 35 -24.59 13.73 18.17
C LYS A 35 -23.75 12.53 17.75
N PRO A 36 -24.08 11.83 16.66
CA PRO A 36 -23.16 10.84 16.12
C PRO A 36 -21.88 11.58 15.75
N ILE A 37 -20.75 11.05 16.21
CA ILE A 37 -19.42 11.53 15.85
C ILE A 37 -19.21 11.17 14.37
N CYS A 38 -19.78 11.97 13.47
CA CYS A 38 -19.58 11.88 12.03
C CYS A 38 -18.95 13.18 11.56
N ASN A 39 -17.75 13.44 12.07
CA ASN A 39 -16.79 14.36 11.46
C ASN A 39 -15.53 13.56 11.16
N TYR A 40 -15.59 12.69 10.15
CA TYR A 40 -14.38 12.20 9.51
C TYR A 40 -13.75 13.38 8.78
N ARG A 41 -12.84 14.05 9.48
CA ARG A 41 -11.87 14.95 8.86
C ARG A 41 -11.24 14.20 7.68
N SER A 42 -11.36 14.81 6.51
CA SER A 42 -10.72 14.43 5.26
C SER A 42 -9.20 14.68 5.31
N ASP A 43 -8.56 14.25 6.39
CA ASP A 43 -7.12 14.35 6.61
C ASP A 43 -6.43 13.03 6.23
N MET A 44 -7.06 12.19 5.39
CA MET A 44 -6.31 11.15 4.70
C MET A 44 -5.34 11.88 3.77
N PRO A 45 -4.00 11.71 3.92
CA PRO A 45 -3.13 12.00 2.81
C PRO A 45 -3.70 11.20 1.65
N SER A 46 -3.97 11.87 0.52
CA SER A 46 -4.21 11.21 -0.77
C SER A 46 -3.27 10.02 -0.79
N SER A 47 -3.85 8.83 -0.77
CA SER A 47 -3.14 7.54 -0.66
C SER A 47 -1.82 7.69 -1.38
N LEU A 48 -0.72 7.40 -0.69
CA LEU A 48 0.57 7.23 -1.35
C LEU A 48 0.31 6.26 -2.52
N ASP A 49 0.18 6.83 -3.71
CA ASP A 49 0.00 6.08 -4.93
C ASP A 49 1.40 5.59 -5.24
N PHE A 50 1.69 4.40 -4.73
CA PHE A 50 2.99 3.75 -4.87
C PHE A 50 3.21 3.24 -6.31
N GLY A 51 2.38 3.67 -7.26
CA GLY A 51 2.12 2.95 -8.49
C GLY A 51 1.32 1.72 -8.12
N SER A 52 -0.02 1.79 -8.15
CA SER A 52 -0.79 0.55 -8.19
C SER A 52 -0.25 -0.26 -9.36
N GLY A 53 0.24 -1.49 -9.13
CA GLY A 53 0.69 -2.40 -10.17
C GLY A 53 -0.29 -2.31 -11.33
N THR A 54 0.13 -1.64 -12.41
CA THR A 54 -0.70 -1.43 -13.56
C THR A 54 -1.01 -2.82 -14.09
N ASP A 55 -2.29 -3.18 -14.09
CA ASP A 55 -2.86 -4.34 -14.77
C ASP A 55 -2.65 -5.76 -14.21
N LEU A 56 -2.30 -5.94 -12.91
CA LEU A 56 -2.18 -7.29 -12.31
C LEU A 56 -3.49 -8.12 -12.29
N TYR A 57 -4.66 -7.50 -12.49
CA TYR A 57 -5.98 -8.16 -12.37
C TYR A 57 -6.87 -8.05 -13.62
N ASP A 58 -6.33 -7.65 -14.78
CA ASP A 58 -7.11 -7.64 -16.02
C ASP A 58 -7.18 -9.03 -16.66
N SER A 59 -8.09 -9.86 -16.14
CA SER A 59 -8.45 -11.18 -16.69
C SER A 59 -9.19 -11.12 -18.04
N ASN A 60 -8.68 -10.40 -19.04
CA ASN A 60 -9.16 -10.45 -20.43
C ASN A 60 -8.40 -11.47 -21.29
N TYR A 61 -7.94 -12.59 -20.69
CA TYR A 61 -7.22 -13.63 -21.43
C TYR A 61 -8.09 -14.78 -21.97
N THR A 62 -9.42 -14.78 -21.80
CA THR A 62 -10.22 -15.99 -22.15
C THR A 62 -11.55 -15.81 -22.87
N ASP A 63 -11.96 -14.65 -23.41
CA ASP A 63 -13.35 -14.54 -23.92
C ASP A 63 -13.62 -14.06 -25.36
N THR A 64 -12.62 -14.02 -26.24
CA THR A 64 -12.90 -13.88 -27.68
C THR A 64 -11.96 -14.69 -28.57
N MET A 65 -12.12 -16.02 -28.60
CA MET A 65 -11.75 -16.80 -29.79
C MET A 65 -12.86 -17.79 -30.14
N LYS A 66 -13.80 -17.33 -30.99
CA LYS A 66 -14.56 -18.25 -31.85
C LYS A 66 -13.63 -18.67 -33.00
N PRO A 67 -13.54 -19.97 -33.34
CA PRO A 67 -12.64 -20.43 -34.36
C PRO A 67 -13.30 -20.26 -35.74
N SER A 68 -12.74 -19.40 -36.58
CA SER A 68 -13.01 -19.49 -38.01
C SER A 68 -11.91 -18.83 -38.86
N VAL A 69 -11.18 -19.71 -39.54
CA VAL A 69 -10.60 -19.56 -40.88
C VAL A 69 -9.20 -18.92 -41.00
N LYS A 70 -8.37 -19.72 -41.67
CA LYS A 70 -6.96 -19.53 -42.06
C LYS A 70 -6.74 -18.25 -42.88
N VAL A 71 -5.77 -17.44 -42.47
CA VAL A 71 -4.86 -16.73 -43.38
C VAL A 71 -3.49 -16.65 -42.71
N SER A 72 -2.44 -17.05 -43.43
CA SER A 72 -1.04 -16.75 -43.13
C SER A 72 -0.50 -15.84 -44.24
N PRO A 73 0.73 -15.31 -44.15
CA PRO A 73 1.27 -14.45 -43.11
C PRO A 73 1.97 -13.23 -43.76
N LYS A 74 1.68 -12.00 -43.32
CA LYS A 74 2.59 -10.82 -43.45
C LYS A 74 1.89 -9.54 -43.00
N VAL A 75 2.58 -8.81 -42.12
CA VAL A 75 2.41 -7.38 -41.83
C VAL A 75 1.14 -7.00 -41.08
N GLU A 76 1.26 -6.97 -39.75
CA GLU A 76 0.56 -6.10 -38.80
C GLU A 76 1.32 -6.28 -37.46
N GLN A 77 2.60 -5.93 -37.38
CA GLN A 77 3.13 -4.57 -37.16
C GLN A 77 2.31 -3.74 -36.15
N THR A 78 2.87 -3.72 -34.94
CA THR A 78 2.98 -2.54 -34.07
C THR A 78 1.67 -1.95 -33.56
N ARG A 79 1.13 -2.54 -32.49
CA ARG A 79 0.42 -1.76 -31.47
C ARG A 79 1.44 -1.37 -30.41
N GLU A 80 2.12 -0.27 -30.72
CA GLU A 80 3.24 0.33 -30.01
C GLU A 80 2.81 0.81 -28.61
N GLN A 81 3.65 0.57 -27.61
CA GLN A 81 3.89 1.54 -26.54
C GLN A 81 4.83 2.61 -27.15
N PRO A 82 4.31 3.73 -27.68
CA PRO A 82 5.11 4.65 -28.49
C PRO A 82 6.16 5.40 -27.66
N GLU A 83 5.97 5.46 -26.34
CA GLU A 83 6.80 6.23 -25.41
C GLU A 83 8.19 5.63 -25.18
N LEU A 84 8.32 4.30 -25.23
CA LEU A 84 9.61 3.61 -25.01
C LEU A 84 10.49 3.59 -26.28
N ILE A 85 9.86 3.55 -27.46
CA ILE A 85 10.56 3.61 -28.75
C ILE A 85 11.07 5.04 -29.03
N ALA A 86 10.33 6.06 -28.59
CA ALA A 86 10.73 7.46 -28.72
C ALA A 86 12.01 7.82 -27.95
N GLN A 87 12.45 7.00 -26.98
CA GLN A 87 13.65 7.23 -26.18
C GLN A 87 14.94 6.63 -26.78
N GLY A 88 14.89 6.07 -28.00
CA GLY A 88 16.10 5.62 -28.71
C GLY A 88 16.77 4.38 -28.13
N ILE A 89 16.05 3.60 -27.32
CA ILE A 89 16.52 2.32 -26.78
C ILE A 89 16.56 1.31 -27.94
N ASP A 90 17.72 0.75 -28.26
CA ASP A 90 17.85 -0.30 -29.26
C ASP A 90 17.36 -1.62 -28.65
N PHE A 91 16.31 -2.21 -29.23
CA PHE A 91 15.53 -3.33 -28.66
C PHE A 91 15.90 -4.76 -29.13
N PRO A 92 17.07 -5.10 -29.74
CA PRO A 92 17.25 -6.43 -30.31
C PRO A 92 17.17 -7.57 -29.26
N ASN A 93 17.43 -7.28 -27.98
CA ASN A 93 17.28 -8.24 -26.88
C ASN A 93 15.87 -8.33 -26.26
N VAL A 94 15.00 -7.34 -26.50
CA VAL A 94 13.65 -7.30 -25.90
C VAL A 94 12.64 -8.01 -26.80
N VAL A 95 12.84 -7.96 -28.12
CA VAL A 95 11.94 -8.59 -29.10
C VAL A 95 11.97 -10.12 -29.04
N GLU A 96 13.07 -10.74 -28.56
CA GLU A 96 13.12 -12.20 -28.37
C GLU A 96 12.27 -12.71 -27.20
N ILE A 97 11.94 -11.84 -26.22
CA ILE A 97 11.08 -12.18 -25.08
C ILE A 97 9.61 -12.39 -25.55
N TYR A 98 9.19 -11.76 -26.65
CA TYR A 98 7.82 -11.79 -27.14
C TYR A 98 7.40 -13.07 -27.88
N LYS A 99 8.32 -14.01 -28.13
CA LYS A 99 8.02 -15.22 -28.93
C LYS A 99 7.50 -16.42 -28.15
N ASN A 100 7.51 -16.38 -26.81
CA ASN A 100 6.92 -17.45 -26.00
C ASN A 100 5.58 -17.01 -25.44
N GLU A 101 4.53 -17.73 -25.81
CA GLU A 101 3.19 -17.65 -25.25
C GLU A 101 3.25 -17.72 -23.71
N PHE A 102 2.83 -16.64 -23.05
CA PHE A 102 2.10 -16.57 -21.77
C PHE A 102 2.45 -17.52 -20.61
N GLU A 103 3.67 -18.05 -20.50
CA GLU A 103 4.10 -18.70 -19.28
C GLU A 103 4.45 -17.64 -18.24
N HIS A 104 3.52 -17.44 -17.32
CA HIS A 104 3.72 -16.71 -16.09
C HIS A 104 4.92 -17.29 -15.35
N LYS A 105 6.08 -16.61 -15.43
CA LYS A 105 7.43 -17.16 -15.15
C LYS A 105 7.54 -17.88 -13.81
N TYR A 106 6.79 -17.43 -12.81
CA TYR A 106 6.87 -17.92 -11.44
C TYR A 106 5.67 -18.77 -10.99
N ARG A 107 4.65 -18.93 -11.85
CA ARG A 107 3.38 -19.55 -11.45
C ARG A 107 3.58 -20.99 -10.97
N GLY A 108 3.12 -21.28 -9.76
CA GLY A 108 3.28 -22.57 -9.08
C GLY A 108 4.69 -22.85 -8.57
N ARG A 109 5.60 -21.87 -8.61
CA ARG A 109 7.00 -21.97 -8.15
C ARG A 109 7.41 -20.77 -7.29
N GLU A 110 6.47 -20.01 -6.77
CA GLU A 110 6.68 -18.73 -6.10
C GLU A 110 7.57 -18.92 -4.87
N LEU A 111 7.22 -19.84 -3.96
CA LEU A 111 8.03 -20.11 -2.76
C LEU A 111 9.41 -20.67 -3.11
N ALA A 112 9.51 -21.57 -4.08
CA ALA A 112 10.79 -22.11 -4.53
C ALA A 112 11.70 -21.01 -5.13
N THR A 113 11.10 -20.06 -5.86
CA THR A 113 11.81 -18.89 -6.40
C THR A 113 12.31 -18.00 -5.28
N ILE A 114 11.44 -17.68 -4.30
CA ILE A 114 11.80 -16.89 -3.12
C ILE A 114 12.95 -17.54 -2.35
N GLU A 115 12.90 -18.85 -2.11
CA GLU A 115 13.96 -19.57 -1.38
C GLU A 115 15.29 -19.63 -2.13
N LYS A 116 15.24 -19.70 -3.46
CA LYS A 116 16.41 -19.74 -4.32
C LYS A 116 17.06 -18.36 -4.46
N ASP A 117 16.26 -17.33 -4.70
CA ASP A 117 16.76 -16.03 -5.16
C ASP A 117 16.96 -15.03 -4.01
N ILE A 118 16.34 -15.26 -2.84
CA ILE A 118 16.45 -14.38 -1.67
C ILE A 118 17.25 -15.07 -0.54
N PRO A 119 18.49 -14.60 -0.24
CA PRO A 119 19.31 -15.18 0.83
C PRO A 119 18.63 -15.13 2.20
N LYS A 120 18.80 -16.19 3.01
CA LYS A 120 18.10 -16.37 4.30
C LYS A 120 18.36 -15.21 5.28
N GLU A 121 19.56 -14.66 5.28
CA GLU A 121 19.96 -13.54 6.14
C GLU A 121 19.22 -12.24 5.84
N LYS A 122 18.72 -12.05 4.60
CA LYS A 122 18.05 -10.81 4.19
C LYS A 122 16.71 -10.62 4.90
N TRP A 123 16.01 -11.71 5.22
CA TRP A 123 14.74 -11.68 5.96
C TRP A 123 14.92 -11.11 7.37
N ASN A 124 15.93 -11.60 8.10
CA ASN A 124 16.20 -11.11 9.44
C ASN A 124 16.74 -9.67 9.41
N ILE A 125 17.62 -9.33 8.47
CA ILE A 125 18.08 -7.94 8.29
C ILE A 125 16.89 -6.99 8.08
N ALA A 126 15.94 -7.36 7.22
CA ALA A 126 14.74 -6.58 6.98
C ALA A 126 13.86 -6.46 8.23
N TYR A 127 13.62 -7.55 8.95
CA TYR A 127 12.86 -7.53 10.21
C TYR A 127 13.50 -6.62 11.27
N GLN A 128 14.81 -6.69 11.46
CA GLN A 128 15.51 -5.87 12.45
C GLN A 128 15.59 -4.39 12.07
N ALA A 129 15.52 -4.07 10.77
CA ALA A 129 15.58 -2.69 10.28
C ALA A 129 14.36 -1.85 10.69
N PHE A 130 13.20 -2.47 10.94
CA PHE A 130 11.94 -1.77 11.23
C PHE A 130 11.35 -2.19 12.58
N PRO A 131 11.53 -1.39 13.64
CA PRO A 131 11.05 -1.72 14.99
C PRO A 131 9.54 -1.99 15.07
N GLU A 132 8.75 -1.40 14.18
CA GLU A 132 7.30 -1.58 14.10
C GLU A 132 6.91 -3.05 13.88
N LEU A 133 7.74 -3.83 13.18
CA LEU A 133 7.47 -5.25 12.92
C LEU A 133 7.53 -6.11 14.17
N LYS A 134 8.19 -5.64 15.25
CA LYS A 134 8.33 -6.40 16.51
C LYS A 134 6.98 -6.77 17.12
N GLN A 135 5.92 -5.99 16.88
CA GLN A 135 4.58 -6.30 17.39
C GLN A 135 3.97 -7.56 16.76
N LEU A 136 4.44 -8.00 15.59
CA LEU A 136 4.01 -9.24 14.94
C LEU A 136 4.81 -10.46 15.44
N GLY A 137 6.02 -10.22 15.97
CA GLY A 137 7.03 -11.25 16.19
C GLY A 137 7.76 -11.65 14.91
N GLU A 138 9.03 -12.06 15.05
CA GLU A 138 9.92 -12.35 13.92
C GLU A 138 9.36 -13.39 12.95
N LYS A 139 8.91 -14.54 13.47
CA LYS A 139 8.34 -15.62 12.63
C LYS A 139 7.18 -15.10 11.78
N THR A 140 6.21 -14.44 12.41
CA THR A 140 5.02 -13.91 11.71
C THR A 140 5.38 -12.82 10.70
N ALA A 141 6.29 -11.90 11.05
CA ALA A 141 6.72 -10.84 10.15
C ALA A 141 7.41 -11.41 8.90
N VAL A 142 8.29 -12.40 9.07
CA VAL A 142 8.96 -13.09 7.95
C VAL A 142 7.96 -13.87 7.10
N MET A 143 7.03 -14.59 7.72
CA MET A 143 5.96 -15.28 7.00
C MET A 143 5.12 -14.31 6.17
N LEU A 144 4.75 -13.15 6.73
CA LEU A 144 3.98 -12.12 6.04
C LEU A 144 4.75 -11.54 4.86
N MET A 145 6.03 -11.19 5.03
CA MET A 145 6.85 -10.69 3.92
C MET A 145 6.93 -11.71 2.78
N LYS A 146 7.16 -12.98 3.10
CA LYS A 146 7.16 -14.07 2.10
C LYS A 146 5.81 -14.24 1.42
N ALA A 147 4.72 -14.17 2.18
CA ALA A 147 3.37 -14.31 1.64
C ALA A 147 3.00 -13.18 0.68
N ILE A 148 3.38 -11.94 1.01
CA ILE A 148 3.22 -10.78 0.12
C ILE A 148 4.02 -11.00 -1.17
N ILE A 149 5.32 -11.33 -1.05
CA ILE A 149 6.17 -11.55 -2.24
C ILE A 149 5.64 -12.71 -3.08
N ALA A 150 5.19 -13.81 -2.47
CA ALA A 150 4.62 -14.93 -3.20
C ALA A 150 3.33 -14.54 -3.93
N ASN A 151 2.48 -13.70 -3.32
CA ASN A 151 1.30 -13.18 -3.98
C ASN A 151 1.64 -12.31 -5.20
N GLU A 152 2.61 -11.40 -5.06
CA GLU A 152 3.06 -10.57 -6.19
C GLU A 152 3.69 -11.44 -7.30
N LEU A 153 4.43 -12.48 -6.93
CA LEU A 153 5.00 -13.43 -7.89
C LEU A 153 3.97 -14.33 -8.57
N ASP A 154 2.80 -14.58 -7.97
CA ASP A 154 1.68 -15.33 -8.57
C ASP A 154 0.91 -14.50 -9.61
N HIS A 155 1.09 -13.17 -9.60
CA HIS A 155 0.48 -12.23 -10.57
C HIS A 155 1.51 -11.55 -11.51
N TYR A 156 2.79 -11.88 -11.37
CA TYR A 156 3.90 -11.43 -12.21
C TYR A 156 3.74 -11.69 -13.73
N GLY A 157 3.28 -10.67 -14.44
CA GLY A 157 3.02 -10.71 -15.87
C GLY A 157 4.23 -10.38 -16.75
N GLY A 158 3.99 -10.36 -18.06
CA GLY A 158 5.02 -9.99 -19.05
C GLY A 158 5.44 -8.52 -18.96
N GLU A 159 4.55 -7.63 -18.51
CA GLU A 159 4.88 -6.22 -18.27
C GLU A 159 5.91 -6.09 -17.15
N ASP A 160 5.74 -6.81 -16.04
CA ASP A 160 6.68 -6.83 -14.92
C ASP A 160 8.06 -7.35 -15.35
N VAL A 161 8.08 -8.43 -16.14
CA VAL A 161 9.33 -8.97 -16.71
C VAL A 161 10.02 -7.93 -17.60
N THR A 162 9.25 -7.15 -18.36
CA THR A 162 9.80 -6.10 -19.23
C THR A 162 10.36 -4.95 -18.40
N GLN A 163 9.64 -4.51 -17.37
CA GLN A 163 10.07 -3.45 -16.47
C GLN A 163 11.36 -3.83 -15.72
N ASP A 164 11.46 -5.07 -15.24
CA ASP A 164 12.69 -5.60 -14.63
C ASP A 164 13.87 -5.68 -15.60
N ALA A 165 13.61 -6.05 -16.86
CA ALA A 165 14.65 -6.08 -17.89
C ALA A 165 15.16 -4.66 -18.17
N VAL A 166 14.24 -3.68 -18.31
CA VAL A 166 14.59 -2.26 -18.48
C VAL A 166 15.40 -1.76 -17.28
N ALA A 167 14.96 -2.06 -16.05
CA ALA A 167 15.68 -1.71 -14.83
C ALA A 167 17.11 -2.29 -14.83
N SER A 168 17.25 -3.56 -15.19
CA SER A 168 18.53 -4.26 -15.26
C SER A 168 19.50 -3.65 -16.27
N THR A 169 18.99 -3.07 -17.37
CA THR A 169 19.81 -2.38 -18.38
C THR A 169 20.23 -0.96 -18.01
N GLY A 170 19.79 -0.44 -16.85
CA GLY A 170 20.15 0.90 -16.39
C GLY A 170 19.36 2.02 -17.06
N HIS A 171 18.14 1.75 -17.52
CA HIS A 171 17.20 2.73 -18.06
C HIS A 171 16.04 2.99 -17.07
N GLY A 172 16.37 3.13 -15.79
CA GLY A 172 15.38 3.29 -14.71
C GLY A 172 14.60 4.61 -14.81
N GLY A 173 15.16 5.65 -15.43
CA GLY A 173 14.42 6.88 -15.73
C GLY A 173 13.20 6.68 -16.64
N GLY A 174 13.10 5.57 -17.38
CA GLY A 174 11.91 5.21 -18.15
C GLY A 174 10.78 4.56 -17.34
N LEU A 175 11.02 4.25 -16.06
CA LEU A 175 10.13 3.45 -15.20
C LEU A 175 9.38 4.29 -14.16
N HIS A 176 9.22 5.60 -14.39
CA HIS A 176 8.48 6.48 -13.48
C HIS A 176 7.06 5.95 -13.23
N GLY A 177 6.68 5.85 -11.94
CA GLY A 177 5.40 5.31 -11.50
C GLY A 177 5.18 3.81 -11.72
N ARG A 178 6.14 3.07 -12.29
CA ARG A 178 6.04 1.62 -12.50
C ARG A 178 6.62 0.86 -11.32
N SER A 179 5.96 -0.24 -10.93
CA SER A 179 6.41 -1.16 -9.91
C SER A 179 7.55 -2.04 -10.46
N ILE A 180 8.54 -2.37 -9.63
CA ILE A 180 9.72 -3.13 -10.09
C ILE A 180 10.02 -4.26 -9.11
N GLY A 181 10.46 -5.39 -9.66
CA GLY A 181 10.96 -6.54 -8.91
C GLY A 181 9.89 -7.25 -8.10
N TYR A 182 10.33 -8.20 -7.28
CA TYR A 182 9.45 -9.13 -6.57
C TYR A 182 8.57 -8.45 -5.52
N GLY A 183 8.94 -7.26 -5.08
CA GLY A 183 8.14 -6.46 -4.17
C GLY A 183 7.03 -5.69 -4.89
N GLN A 184 7.12 -5.51 -6.21
CA GLN A 184 6.19 -4.68 -6.97
C GLN A 184 6.06 -3.26 -6.37
N ILE A 185 7.20 -2.65 -6.05
CA ILE A 185 7.27 -1.28 -5.50
C ILE A 185 7.95 -0.37 -6.52
N SER A 186 7.41 0.83 -6.72
CA SER A 186 8.03 1.82 -7.62
C SER A 186 9.19 2.58 -6.98
N PRO A 187 10.11 3.15 -7.77
CA PRO A 187 11.15 4.07 -7.29
C PRO A 187 10.58 5.23 -6.47
N ASP A 188 9.48 5.85 -6.94
CA ASP A 188 8.80 6.93 -6.24
C ASP A 188 8.24 6.47 -4.90
N GLY A 189 7.72 5.25 -4.87
CA GLY A 189 7.27 4.62 -3.64
C GLY A 189 8.38 4.50 -2.60
N VAL A 190 9.55 3.97 -2.97
CA VAL A 190 10.71 3.87 -2.07
C VAL A 190 11.14 5.25 -1.57
N ARG A 191 11.20 6.25 -2.46
CA ARG A 191 11.57 7.63 -2.10
C ARG A 191 10.58 8.23 -1.11
N ASN A 192 9.29 8.01 -1.30
CA ASN A 192 8.26 8.51 -0.38
C ASN A 192 8.35 7.85 1.00
N MET A 193 8.56 6.53 1.05
CA MET A 193 8.79 5.83 2.32
C MET A 193 10.05 6.34 3.02
N ALA A 194 11.14 6.52 2.29
CA ALA A 194 12.39 7.03 2.83
C ALA A 194 12.23 8.46 3.40
N LYS A 195 11.55 9.36 2.69
CA LYS A 195 11.25 10.72 3.17
C LYS A 195 10.41 10.70 4.45
N GLN A 196 9.43 9.81 4.54
CA GLN A 196 8.64 9.65 5.77
C GLN A 196 9.53 9.22 6.94
N PHE A 197 10.47 8.29 6.73
CA PHE A 197 11.40 7.88 7.77
C PHE A 197 12.44 8.96 8.12
N ASP A 198 12.90 9.76 7.15
CA ASP A 198 13.76 10.92 7.43
C ASP A 198 13.04 11.95 8.30
N TRP A 199 11.76 12.21 8.02
CA TRP A 199 10.93 13.07 8.86
C TRP A 199 10.82 12.50 10.28
N GLU A 200 10.60 11.20 10.44
CA GLU A 200 10.56 10.55 11.76
C GLU A 200 11.88 10.66 12.52
N VAL A 201 13.01 10.51 11.83
CA VAL A 201 14.35 10.69 12.43
C VAL A 201 14.55 12.13 12.88
N ALA A 202 14.20 13.11 12.03
CA ALA A 202 14.29 14.53 12.35
C ALA A 202 13.42 14.94 13.57
N HIS A 203 12.33 14.21 13.83
CA HIS A 203 11.42 14.43 14.95
C HIS A 203 11.64 13.45 16.12
N HIS A 204 12.76 12.72 16.14
CA HIS A 204 13.12 11.76 17.21
C HIS A 204 12.09 10.63 17.43
N GLN A 205 11.29 10.31 16.42
CA GLN A 205 10.33 9.19 16.45
C GLN A 205 10.96 7.88 16.00
N ARG A 206 12.12 7.94 15.36
CA ARG A 206 12.90 6.81 14.84
C ARG A 206 14.39 7.10 15.00
N ALA A 207 15.20 6.08 15.29
CA ALA A 207 16.63 6.25 15.48
C ALA A 207 17.40 6.45 14.15
N VAL A 208 17.05 5.68 13.12
CA VAL A 208 17.72 5.67 11.82
C VAL A 208 16.71 5.45 10.70
N ASN A 209 16.94 6.02 9.52
CA ASN A 209 16.18 5.72 8.31
C ASN A 209 16.86 4.54 7.56
N PRO A 210 16.28 3.33 7.54
CA PRO A 210 16.89 2.18 6.87
C PRO A 210 16.94 2.32 5.35
N LEU A 211 16.15 3.22 4.77
CA LEU A 211 16.07 3.48 3.33
C LEU A 211 16.92 4.67 2.87
N ALA A 212 17.63 5.36 3.77
CA ALA A 212 18.35 6.60 3.47
C ALA A 212 19.34 6.50 2.30
N LYS A 213 19.95 5.33 2.08
CA LYS A 213 20.86 5.14 0.94
C LYS A 213 20.14 5.11 -0.41
N TYR A 214 18.91 4.60 -0.46
CA TYR A 214 18.13 4.43 -1.69
C TYR A 214 17.53 5.75 -2.14
N GLU A 215 17.13 6.61 -1.20
CA GLU A 215 16.63 7.96 -1.48
C GLU A 215 17.65 8.82 -2.24
N LYS A 216 18.95 8.59 -2.02
CA LYS A 216 20.04 9.34 -2.66
C LYS A 216 20.51 8.74 -3.99
N MET A 217 19.98 7.58 -4.38
CA MET A 217 20.34 6.97 -5.66
C MET A 217 19.67 7.73 -6.82
N ASN A 218 20.30 7.70 -7.99
CA ASN A 218 19.62 8.07 -9.23
C ASN A 218 18.62 6.97 -9.61
N ASP A 219 17.71 7.28 -10.54
CA ASP A 219 16.59 6.38 -10.87
C ASP A 219 17.07 5.04 -11.44
N ASP A 220 18.14 5.03 -12.25
CA ASP A 220 18.70 3.80 -12.80
C ASP A 220 19.21 2.85 -11.72
N LYS A 221 19.99 3.35 -10.76
CA LYS A 221 20.51 2.52 -9.66
C LYS A 221 19.40 2.08 -8.72
N LEU A 222 18.42 2.95 -8.46
CA LEU A 222 17.28 2.58 -7.61
C LEU A 222 16.44 1.48 -8.26
N ALA A 223 16.17 1.59 -9.57
CA ALA A 223 15.48 0.56 -10.33
C ALA A 223 16.25 -0.78 -10.31
N GLN A 224 17.58 -0.77 -10.49
CA GLN A 224 18.40 -1.98 -10.37
C GLN A 224 18.33 -2.61 -8.98
N GLU A 225 18.36 -1.79 -7.93
CA GLU A 225 18.26 -2.27 -6.55
C GLU A 225 16.87 -2.84 -6.23
N LEU A 226 15.80 -2.29 -6.82
CA LEU A 226 14.42 -2.82 -6.72
C LEU A 226 14.27 -4.14 -7.47
N ALA A 227 14.88 -4.27 -8.65
CA ALA A 227 14.89 -5.50 -9.43
C ALA A 227 15.75 -6.62 -8.78
N ASN A 228 16.63 -6.28 -7.84
CA ASN A 228 17.46 -7.25 -7.13
C ASN A 228 16.67 -7.97 -6.02
N PRO A 229 16.40 -9.29 -6.14
CA PRO A 229 15.59 -10.04 -5.18
C PRO A 229 16.14 -10.00 -3.74
N ALA A 230 17.46 -9.88 -3.58
CA ALA A 230 18.09 -9.84 -2.27
C ALA A 230 17.74 -8.59 -1.45
N ASN A 231 17.24 -7.52 -2.10
CA ASN A 231 16.79 -6.30 -1.43
C ASN A 231 15.28 -6.28 -1.16
N THR A 232 14.50 -7.10 -1.87
CA THR A 232 13.03 -7.15 -1.76
C THR A 232 12.52 -7.21 -0.32
N PRO A 233 13.06 -8.06 0.59
CA PRO A 233 12.57 -8.12 1.96
C PRO A 233 12.63 -6.76 2.68
N LEU A 234 13.66 -5.95 2.42
CA LEU A 234 13.81 -4.64 3.07
C LEU A 234 12.73 -3.66 2.61
N PHE A 235 12.39 -3.63 1.32
CA PHE A 235 11.37 -2.75 0.78
C PHE A 235 9.96 -3.17 1.22
N VAL A 236 9.68 -4.48 1.21
CA VAL A 236 8.41 -5.02 1.72
C VAL A 236 8.27 -4.74 3.22
N ALA A 237 9.34 -4.94 4.01
CA ALA A 237 9.35 -4.62 5.43
C ALA A 237 9.08 -3.13 5.70
N ALA A 238 9.66 -2.24 4.90
CA ALA A 238 9.43 -0.80 4.98
C ALA A 238 7.96 -0.44 4.76
N HIS A 239 7.34 -1.05 3.74
CA HIS A 239 5.94 -0.83 3.41
C HIS A 239 5.04 -1.30 4.57
N ILE A 240 5.23 -2.53 5.04
CA ILE A 240 4.49 -3.08 6.19
C ILE A 240 4.65 -2.20 7.43
N ALA A 241 5.85 -1.65 7.68
CA ALA A 241 6.09 -0.77 8.83
C ALA A 241 5.26 0.52 8.77
N LEU A 242 5.09 1.10 7.57
CA LEU A 242 4.20 2.26 7.37
C LEU A 242 2.72 1.87 7.49
N ASP A 243 2.34 0.73 6.93
CA ASP A 243 0.96 0.22 6.99
C ASP A 243 0.53 -0.06 8.42
N LEU A 244 1.41 -0.65 9.22
CA LEU A 244 1.20 -0.83 10.66
C LEU A 244 0.89 0.50 11.35
N LYS A 245 1.65 1.56 11.06
CA LYS A 245 1.37 2.90 11.65
C LYS A 245 0.05 3.46 11.17
N ASN A 246 -0.26 3.32 9.89
CA ASN A 246 -1.47 3.85 9.29
C ASN A 246 -2.71 3.13 9.83
N LEU A 247 -2.72 1.80 9.79
CA LEU A 247 -3.84 0.98 10.27
C LEU A 247 -4.03 1.07 11.78
N ASN A 248 -2.95 1.22 12.57
CA ASN A 248 -3.08 1.43 14.02
C ASN A 248 -3.81 2.74 14.38
N ARG A 249 -3.87 3.74 13.50
CA ARG A 249 -4.73 4.93 13.70
C ARG A 249 -6.22 4.59 13.65
N HIS A 250 -6.57 3.45 13.04
CA HIS A 250 -7.92 2.91 12.92
C HIS A 250 -8.17 1.71 13.84
N ALA A 251 -7.35 1.51 14.88
CA ALA A 251 -7.45 0.34 15.77
C ALA A 251 -8.78 0.19 16.51
N ARG A 252 -9.64 1.22 16.51
CA ARG A 252 -11.01 1.13 17.04
C ARG A 252 -12.01 0.51 16.06
N GLU A 253 -11.69 0.52 14.78
CA GLU A 253 -12.58 0.12 13.67
C GLU A 253 -12.14 -1.21 13.05
N LEU A 254 -10.88 -1.62 13.22
CA LEU A 254 -10.34 -2.84 12.63
C LEU A 254 -9.27 -3.50 13.52
N GLN A 255 -9.11 -4.81 13.34
CA GLN A 255 -8.01 -5.58 13.92
C GLN A 255 -6.84 -5.66 12.94
N VAL A 256 -5.65 -5.23 13.37
CA VAL A 256 -4.43 -5.31 12.55
C VAL A 256 -3.88 -6.74 12.61
N THR A 257 -4.27 -7.56 11.63
CA THR A 257 -3.81 -8.95 11.45
C THR A 257 -2.83 -9.05 10.27
N PRO A 258 -2.04 -10.14 10.15
CA PRO A 258 -1.19 -10.34 8.97
C PRO A 258 -1.97 -10.30 7.65
N ALA A 259 -3.19 -10.84 7.61
CA ALA A 259 -4.06 -10.77 6.43
C ALA A 259 -4.51 -9.33 6.11
N ALA A 260 -4.80 -8.51 7.13
CA ALA A 260 -5.13 -7.10 6.96
C ALA A 260 -3.95 -6.30 6.40
N LEU A 261 -2.73 -6.59 6.86
CA LEU A 261 -1.51 -5.96 6.37
C LEU A 261 -1.18 -6.38 4.95
N GLY A 262 -1.26 -7.68 4.65
CA GLY A 262 -1.06 -8.16 3.27
C GLY A 262 -2.10 -7.57 2.32
N TYR A 263 -3.37 -7.52 2.71
CA TYR A 263 -4.39 -6.78 1.95
C TYR A 263 -3.99 -5.33 1.70
N TRP A 264 -3.59 -4.61 2.75
CA TRP A 264 -3.35 -3.17 2.63
C TRP A 264 -2.12 -2.86 1.75
N TYR A 265 -1.15 -3.78 1.66
CA TYR A 265 0.00 -3.69 0.77
C TYR A 265 -0.41 -3.44 -0.69
N ASN A 266 -1.42 -4.16 -1.19
CA ASN A 266 -1.98 -3.96 -2.53
C ASN A 266 -3.50 -4.12 -2.52
N ALA A 267 -4.19 -3.21 -1.83
CA ALA A 267 -5.63 -3.28 -1.60
C ALA A 267 -6.41 -3.35 -2.93
N ASP A 268 -7.17 -4.41 -3.17
CA ASP A 268 -7.97 -4.63 -4.38
C ASP A 268 -9.43 -4.14 -4.26
N MET A 269 -9.88 -3.85 -3.04
CA MET A 269 -11.20 -3.32 -2.74
C MET A 269 -11.16 -1.82 -2.47
N VAL A 270 -12.19 -1.10 -2.91
CA VAL A 270 -12.26 0.36 -2.86
C VAL A 270 -13.67 0.87 -2.57
N TYR A 271 -13.73 2.10 -2.07
CA TYR A 271 -14.95 2.90 -2.01
C TYR A 271 -14.90 4.00 -3.08
N ALA A 272 -16.04 4.35 -3.65
CA ALA A 272 -16.13 5.54 -4.47
C ALA A 272 -15.79 6.78 -3.62
N LYS A 273 -14.97 7.70 -4.14
CA LYS A 273 -14.51 8.89 -3.40
C LYS A 273 -15.64 9.81 -2.92
N LEU A 274 -16.77 9.76 -3.62
CA LEU A 274 -18.00 10.49 -3.30
C LEU A 274 -18.87 9.74 -2.28
N ASP A 275 -18.64 8.46 -2.05
CA ASP A 275 -19.36 7.65 -1.06
C ASP A 275 -18.80 7.90 0.34
N LYS A 276 -19.24 9.00 0.96
CA LYS A 276 -18.80 9.42 2.30
C LYS A 276 -19.26 8.48 3.42
N LYS A 277 -20.18 7.56 3.15
CA LYS A 277 -20.68 6.60 4.12
C LYS A 277 -20.05 5.22 3.94
N HIS A 278 -19.23 5.03 2.90
CA HIS A 278 -18.60 3.77 2.56
C HIS A 278 -19.62 2.62 2.41
N GLU A 279 -20.79 2.91 1.81
CA GLU A 279 -21.88 1.95 1.64
C GLU A 279 -21.65 1.00 0.44
N HIS A 280 -20.95 1.47 -0.59
CA HIS A 280 -20.76 0.79 -1.87
C HIS A 280 -19.31 0.34 -2.05
N LEU A 281 -19.01 -0.81 -1.46
CA LEU A 281 -17.75 -1.51 -1.65
C LEU A 281 -17.71 -2.17 -3.03
N MET A 282 -16.63 -1.96 -3.77
CA MET A 282 -16.38 -2.56 -5.09
C MET A 282 -14.90 -2.92 -5.25
N THR A 283 -14.59 -3.71 -6.26
CA THR A 283 -13.19 -3.96 -6.65
C THR A 283 -12.61 -2.76 -7.40
N LYS A 284 -11.28 -2.59 -7.36
CA LYS A 284 -10.54 -1.62 -8.21
C LYS A 284 -10.91 -1.80 -9.68
N LYS A 285 -11.04 -3.06 -10.14
CA LYS A 285 -11.41 -3.39 -11.52
C LYS A 285 -12.77 -2.84 -11.90
N GLU A 286 -13.79 -3.05 -11.06
CA GLU A 286 -15.13 -2.52 -11.30
C GLU A 286 -15.15 -0.99 -11.29
N ALA A 287 -14.42 -0.36 -10.37
CA ALA A 287 -14.34 1.09 -10.28
C ALA A 287 -13.69 1.70 -11.54
N LYS A 288 -12.59 1.10 -12.02
CA LYS A 288 -11.93 1.48 -13.28
C LYS A 288 -12.85 1.31 -14.49
N ALA A 289 -13.52 0.16 -14.61
CA ALA A 289 -14.45 -0.13 -15.71
C ALA A 289 -15.63 0.87 -15.77
N LYS A 290 -15.99 1.45 -14.62
CA LYS A 290 -17.05 2.47 -14.52
C LYS A 290 -16.52 3.91 -14.51
N HIS A 291 -15.21 4.12 -14.68
CA HIS A 291 -14.55 5.43 -14.57
C HIS A 291 -14.87 6.19 -13.27
N ILE A 292 -15.04 5.45 -12.17
CA ILE A 292 -15.32 6.01 -10.85
C ILE A 292 -14.00 6.37 -10.17
N GLN A 293 -13.89 7.57 -9.62
CA GLN A 293 -12.79 7.91 -8.72
C GLN A 293 -12.98 7.19 -7.39
N TYR A 294 -11.91 6.60 -6.85
CA TYR A 294 -11.99 5.72 -5.70
C TYR A 294 -10.82 5.92 -4.72
N ASP A 295 -11.04 5.51 -3.48
CA ASP A 295 -10.02 5.41 -2.43
C ASP A 295 -9.97 3.95 -1.90
N PRO A 296 -8.81 3.42 -1.49
CA PRO A 296 -8.70 2.08 -0.89
C PRO A 296 -9.63 1.88 0.30
N ALA A 297 -10.29 0.72 0.38
CA ALA A 297 -11.17 0.39 1.49
C ALA A 297 -10.36 -0.07 2.71
N LEU A 298 -10.74 0.36 3.92
CA LEU A 298 -10.11 -0.13 5.15
C LEU A 298 -10.30 -1.66 5.30
N PRO A 299 -9.31 -2.41 5.82
CA PRO A 299 -9.36 -3.87 5.97
C PRO A 299 -10.28 -4.35 7.10
N THR A 300 -11.57 -4.03 7.00
CA THR A 300 -12.61 -4.58 7.85
C THR A 300 -12.90 -6.03 7.46
N ASP A 301 -13.57 -6.80 8.33
CA ASP A 301 -13.90 -8.20 8.05
C ASP A 301 -14.66 -8.38 6.73
N ILE A 302 -15.60 -7.48 6.42
CA ILE A 302 -16.38 -7.51 5.18
C ILE A 302 -15.48 -7.30 3.96
N VAL A 303 -14.53 -6.36 4.06
CA VAL A 303 -13.56 -6.07 2.99
C VAL A 303 -12.64 -7.27 2.77
N LEU A 304 -12.09 -7.82 3.85
CA LEU A 304 -11.17 -8.96 3.80
C LEU A 304 -11.85 -10.28 3.37
N GLN A 305 -13.17 -10.39 3.48
CA GLN A 305 -13.93 -11.54 2.95
C GLN A 305 -14.17 -11.45 1.45
N LYS A 306 -14.25 -10.22 0.91
CA LYS A 306 -14.52 -9.98 -0.52
C LYS A 306 -13.25 -9.79 -1.35
N SER A 307 -12.15 -9.42 -0.70
CA SER A 307 -10.86 -9.23 -1.33
C SER A 307 -10.27 -10.57 -1.78
N GLU A 308 -9.96 -10.68 -3.08
CA GLU A 308 -9.21 -11.78 -3.65
C GLU A 308 -7.76 -11.75 -3.14
N HIS A 309 -7.18 -10.55 -3.10
CA HIS A 309 -5.83 -10.36 -2.58
C HIS A 309 -5.69 -10.85 -1.13
N ALA A 310 -6.63 -10.50 -0.24
CA ALA A 310 -6.63 -10.97 1.14
C ALA A 310 -6.77 -12.50 1.24
N ALA A 311 -7.57 -13.11 0.36
CA ALA A 311 -7.72 -14.57 0.31
C ALA A 311 -6.41 -15.25 -0.12
N ASN A 312 -5.72 -14.71 -1.12
CA ASN A 312 -4.42 -15.22 -1.57
C ASN A 312 -3.34 -15.07 -0.50
N ILE A 313 -3.28 -13.93 0.20
CA ILE A 313 -2.37 -13.74 1.33
C ILE A 313 -2.60 -14.80 2.42
N ARG A 314 -3.86 -15.10 2.79
CA ARG A 314 -4.16 -16.15 3.77
C ARG A 314 -3.66 -17.52 3.32
N LYS A 315 -3.92 -17.88 2.06
CA LYS A 315 -3.42 -19.13 1.46
C LYS A 315 -1.89 -19.20 1.53
N TRP A 316 -1.19 -18.12 1.21
CA TRP A 316 0.27 -18.10 1.29
C TRP A 316 0.79 -18.17 2.73
N LEU A 317 0.15 -17.48 3.67
CA LEU A 317 0.51 -17.57 5.09
C LEU A 317 0.41 -19.01 5.63
N GLU A 318 -0.56 -19.79 5.16
CA GLU A 318 -0.71 -21.21 5.50
C GLU A 318 0.41 -22.07 4.88
N GLN A 319 0.81 -21.79 3.64
CA GLN A 319 1.83 -22.56 2.92
C GLN A 319 3.27 -22.26 3.38
N VAL A 320 3.52 -21.05 3.90
CA VAL A 320 4.85 -20.65 4.39
C VAL A 320 5.14 -21.16 5.80
N ASN A 321 4.11 -21.54 6.57
CA ASN A 321 4.22 -21.97 7.97
C ASN A 321 4.91 -23.34 8.14
#